data_AF-A0AAN9H3C7-F1
#
_entry.id   AF-A0AAN9H3C7-F1
#
_cell.length_a   1.000
_cell.length_b   1.000
_cell.length_c   1.000
_cell.angle_alpha   90.00
_cell.angle_beta   90.00
_cell.angle_gamma   90.00
#
_symmetry.space_group_name_H-M   'P 1'
#
loop_
_entity.id
_entity.type
_entity.pdbx_description
1 polymer ?
#
loop_
_entity_poly.entity_id
_entity_poly.type
_entity_poly.pdbx_seq_one_letter_code
_entity_poly.pdbx_strand_id
1 'polypeptide(L)'
;MGKLKKQSKRNTFDYNKNKKNLKRKLRRKEKPHIECPQIRKAWDEQKTVKQNLRDMGLSSGTKGMLPIKPKKDTKSEPMEAIVLKPYVIKEMEAEASLRGKDKTTCSTDMIEYVQHMVKEHNEDYKAMARDEKNYYQDTPKQIKRKVELFKRCHPEEYAAFIASLQSQKST
;
A
#
# COMPACT_ATOMS: atom_id res chain seq x y z
N MET A 1 52.97 -34.28 -3.35
CA MET A 1 52.76 -33.53 -2.11
C MET A 1 51.29 -33.16 -1.97
N GLY A 2 50.50 -33.94 -1.23
CA GLY A 2 49.07 -33.67 -1.01
C GLY A 2 48.86 -32.58 0.03
N LYS A 3 48.05 -31.56 -0.26
CA LYS A 3 47.75 -30.47 0.68
C LYS A 3 47.01 -31.04 1.90
N LEU A 4 47.57 -30.89 3.11
CA LEU A 4 46.87 -31.21 4.35
C LEU A 4 45.59 -30.36 4.46
N LYS A 5 44.42 -31.02 4.50
CA LYS A 5 43.17 -30.36 4.92
C LYS A 5 43.34 -29.96 6.38
N LYS A 6 43.40 -28.65 6.65
CA LYS A 6 43.31 -28.13 8.03
C LYS A 6 42.05 -28.71 8.67
N GLN A 7 42.21 -29.55 9.69
CA GLN A 7 41.10 -29.97 10.54
C GLN A 7 40.45 -28.69 11.09
N SER A 8 39.18 -28.47 10.73
CA SER A 8 38.35 -27.45 11.36
C SER A 8 38.46 -27.63 12.87
N LYS A 9 38.91 -26.59 13.59
CA LYS A 9 39.13 -26.65 15.04
C LYS A 9 37.90 -27.28 15.69
N ARG A 10 38.08 -28.41 16.40
CA ARG A 10 37.02 -29.06 17.17
C ARG A 10 36.32 -27.99 18.00
N ASN A 11 35.00 -27.95 17.93
CA ASN A 11 34.16 -27.05 18.73
C ASN A 11 34.48 -27.20 20.22
N THR A 12 35.44 -26.44 20.73
CA THR A 12 35.76 -26.42 22.16
C THR A 12 34.61 -25.72 22.87
N PHE A 13 34.07 -26.38 23.89
CA PHE A 13 32.99 -25.83 24.71
C PHE A 13 33.56 -24.69 25.56
N ASP A 14 33.10 -23.48 25.28
CA ASP A 14 33.50 -22.29 26.05
C ASP A 14 32.67 -22.23 27.35
N TYR A 15 33.30 -22.59 28.46
CA TYR A 15 32.65 -22.63 29.78
C TYR A 15 32.17 -21.25 30.26
N ASN A 16 32.71 -20.15 29.71
CA ASN A 16 32.30 -18.80 30.06
C ASN A 16 31.02 -18.37 29.33
N LYS A 17 30.55 -19.15 28.35
CA LYS A 17 29.36 -18.81 27.55
C LYS A 17 28.19 -19.71 27.90
N ASN A 18 27.17 -19.13 28.52
CA ASN A 18 25.89 -19.81 28.68
C ASN A 18 25.10 -19.84 27.35
N LYS A 19 25.16 -20.97 26.64
CA LYS A 19 24.50 -21.19 25.34
C LYS A 19 22.98 -20.98 25.40
N LYS A 20 22.30 -21.24 26.52
CA LYS A 20 20.85 -21.01 26.67
C LYS A 20 20.52 -19.52 26.58
N ASN A 21 21.30 -18.69 27.27
CA ASN A 21 21.14 -17.23 27.23
C ASN A 21 21.48 -16.66 25.85
N LEU A 22 22.53 -17.19 25.20
CA LEU A 22 22.89 -16.80 23.83
C LEU A 22 21.76 -17.12 22.84
N LYS A 23 21.21 -18.35 22.91
CA LYS A 23 20.07 -18.77 22.08
C LYS A 23 18.85 -17.88 22.32
N ARG A 24 18.55 -17.52 23.57
CA ARG A 24 17.46 -16.58 23.90
C ARG A 24 17.71 -15.19 23.32
N LYS A 25 18.95 -14.69 23.39
CA LYS A 25 19.34 -13.39 22.80
C LYS A 25 19.22 -13.40 21.28
N LEU A 26 19.68 -14.46 20.62
CA LEU A 26 19.54 -14.64 19.17
C LEU A 26 18.07 -14.70 18.76
N ARG A 27 17.25 -15.51 19.42
CA ARG A 27 15.80 -15.58 19.17
C ARG A 27 15.09 -14.24 19.34
N ARG A 28 15.45 -13.46 20.36
CA ARG A 28 14.90 -12.10 20.55
C ARG A 28 15.32 -11.14 19.44
N LYS A 29 16.55 -11.25 18.93
CA LYS A 29 17.05 -10.41 17.81
C LYS A 29 16.47 -10.81 16.46
N GLU A 30 16.26 -12.10 16.24
CA GLU A 30 15.72 -12.65 14.98
C GLU A 30 14.19 -12.61 14.92
N LYS A 31 13.52 -12.16 15.99
CA LYS A 31 12.06 -12.03 16.03
C LYS A 31 11.63 -10.94 15.03
N PRO A 32 10.80 -11.25 14.02
CA PRO A 32 10.35 -10.26 13.06
C PRO A 32 9.38 -9.27 13.71
N HIS A 33 9.50 -7.99 13.33
CA HIS A 33 8.45 -7.02 13.59
C HIS A 33 7.36 -7.19 12.53
N ILE A 34 6.13 -7.50 12.96
CA ILE A 34 5.01 -7.78 12.07
C ILE A 34 3.97 -6.68 12.27
N GLU A 35 3.77 -5.86 11.24
CA GLU A 35 2.78 -4.76 11.23
C GLU A 35 1.36 -5.28 11.05
N CYS A 36 1.17 -6.26 10.15
CA CYS A 36 -0.13 -6.85 9.86
C CYS A 36 -0.69 -7.60 11.09
N PRO A 37 -1.85 -7.17 11.65
CA PRO A 37 -2.39 -7.77 12.85
C PRO A 37 -2.83 -9.23 12.66
N GLN A 38 -3.33 -9.59 11.47
CA GLN A 38 -3.79 -10.95 11.16
C GLN A 38 -2.62 -11.95 11.24
N ILE A 39 -1.50 -11.64 10.59
CA ILE A 39 -0.29 -12.47 10.61
C ILE A 39 0.28 -12.52 12.03
N ARG A 40 0.30 -11.39 12.74
CA ARG A 40 0.83 -11.30 14.10
C ARG A 40 0.06 -12.17 15.08
N LYS A 41 -1.28 -12.20 14.99
CA LYS A 41 -2.15 -13.08 15.80
C LYS A 41 -1.88 -14.55 15.51
N ALA A 42 -1.64 -14.90 14.25
CA ALA A 42 -1.40 -16.26 13.81
C ALA A 42 0.06 -16.75 14.01
N TRP A 43 0.98 -15.87 14.42
CA TRP A 43 2.41 -16.16 14.47
C TRP A 43 2.79 -17.09 15.63
N ASP A 44 3.55 -18.15 15.35
CA ASP A 44 4.10 -19.07 16.36
C ASP A 44 5.62 -18.86 16.52
N GLU A 45 6.07 -18.52 17.73
CA GLU A 45 7.49 -18.28 18.03
C GLU A 45 8.36 -19.54 18.02
N GLN A 46 7.76 -20.73 18.09
CA GLN A 46 8.50 -21.99 18.06
C GLN A 46 8.81 -22.47 16.65
N LYS A 47 8.05 -21.99 15.66
CA LYS A 47 8.21 -22.36 14.25
C LYS A 47 9.14 -21.39 13.52
N THR A 48 9.73 -21.87 12.43
CA THR A 48 10.54 -21.02 11.55
C THR A 48 9.64 -20.06 10.76
N VAL A 49 10.19 -18.92 10.32
CA VAL A 49 9.48 -17.94 9.46
C VAL A 49 8.84 -18.61 8.25
N LYS A 50 9.58 -19.48 7.55
CA LYS A 50 9.10 -20.21 6.37
C LYS A 50 7.92 -21.12 6.69
N GLN A 51 7.95 -21.78 7.85
CA GLN A 51 6.90 -22.69 8.26
C GLN A 51 5.64 -21.92 8.70
N ASN A 52 5.80 -20.84 9.47
CA ASN A 52 4.68 -19.96 9.82
C ASN A 52 3.95 -19.41 8.60
N LEU A 53 4.72 -18.90 7.63
CA LEU A 53 4.12 -18.38 6.40
C LEU A 53 3.40 -19.48 5.64
N ARG A 54 4.03 -20.66 5.46
CA ARG A 54 3.35 -21.82 4.83
C ARG A 54 2.07 -22.23 5.54
N ASP A 55 2.08 -22.28 6.87
CA ASP A 55 0.91 -22.64 7.66
C ASP A 55 -0.26 -21.67 7.42
N MET A 56 0.05 -20.38 7.21
CA MET A 56 -0.92 -19.33 6.85
C MET A 56 -1.22 -19.29 5.34
N GLY A 57 -0.62 -20.16 4.52
CA GLY A 57 -0.75 -20.15 3.06
C GLY A 57 -0.01 -19.00 2.36
N LEU A 58 0.92 -18.36 3.06
CA LEU A 58 1.83 -17.33 2.54
C LEU A 58 3.17 -17.95 2.14
N SER A 59 3.85 -17.36 1.16
CA SER A 59 5.22 -17.76 0.83
C SER A 59 6.23 -16.88 1.55
N SER A 60 7.44 -17.42 1.77
CA SER A 60 8.55 -16.68 2.37
C SER A 60 9.39 -15.89 1.36
N GLY A 61 9.07 -15.92 0.07
CA GLY A 61 9.90 -15.28 -0.95
C GLY A 61 9.29 -15.30 -2.34
N THR A 62 9.84 -14.49 -3.23
CA THR A 62 9.29 -14.23 -4.58
C THR A 62 9.66 -15.29 -5.62
N LYS A 63 10.70 -16.09 -5.37
CA LYS A 63 11.22 -17.07 -6.33
C LYS A 63 10.23 -18.22 -6.52
N GLY A 64 9.70 -18.36 -7.74
CA GLY A 64 8.78 -19.45 -8.13
C GLY A 64 7.31 -19.21 -7.76
N MET A 65 6.95 -18.00 -7.32
CA MET A 65 5.56 -17.68 -6.96
C MET A 65 4.76 -17.01 -8.08
N LEU A 66 5.44 -16.24 -8.94
CA LEU A 66 4.83 -15.72 -10.17
C LEU A 66 5.17 -16.66 -11.33
N PRO A 67 4.28 -16.80 -12.33
CA PRO A 67 4.53 -17.60 -13.53
C PRO A 67 5.51 -16.91 -14.49
N ILE A 68 6.63 -16.41 -13.97
CA ILE A 68 7.72 -15.83 -14.74
C ILE A 68 8.70 -16.95 -15.03
N LYS A 69 8.90 -17.27 -16.32
CA LYS A 69 9.80 -18.34 -16.76
C LYS A 69 11.18 -18.15 -16.12
N PRO A 70 11.65 -19.07 -15.27
CA PRO A 70 12.98 -18.95 -14.70
C PRO A 70 14.02 -19.12 -15.81
N LYS A 71 15.05 -18.28 -15.81
CA LYS A 71 16.27 -18.52 -16.59
C LYS A 71 16.99 -19.71 -15.93
N LYS A 72 16.78 -20.92 -16.44
CA LYS A 72 17.31 -22.24 -16.02
C LYS A 72 16.56 -22.98 -14.90
N ASP A 73 16.07 -24.16 -15.28
CA ASP A 73 15.95 -25.44 -14.55
C ASP A 73 15.83 -25.40 -13.03
N THR A 74 14.84 -24.68 -12.52
CA THR A 74 14.31 -24.97 -11.18
C THR A 74 12.87 -25.44 -11.38
N LYS A 75 12.67 -26.75 -11.51
CA LYS A 75 11.33 -27.36 -11.42
C LYS A 75 10.83 -27.11 -9.99
N SER A 76 10.00 -26.10 -9.80
CA SER A 76 9.22 -25.95 -8.58
C SER A 76 7.98 -26.83 -8.74
N GLU A 77 8.01 -28.02 -8.15
CA GLU A 77 6.81 -28.83 -8.00
C GLU A 77 5.71 -27.98 -7.35
N PRO A 78 4.47 -27.98 -7.89
CA PRO A 78 3.33 -27.36 -7.25
C PRO A 78 3.07 -28.13 -5.94
N MET A 79 3.69 -27.67 -4.87
CA MET A 79 3.46 -28.23 -3.55
C MET A 79 2.07 -27.78 -3.13
N GLU A 80 1.09 -28.69 -3.20
CA GLU A 80 -0.23 -28.53 -2.59
C GLU A 80 -0.02 -28.33 -1.08
N ALA A 81 0.18 -27.08 -0.69
CA ALA A 81 0.43 -26.74 0.69
C ALA A 81 -0.91 -26.85 1.42
N ILE A 82 -1.06 -27.89 2.25
CA ILE A 82 -2.15 -27.98 3.22
C ILE A 82 -2.06 -26.75 4.13
N VAL A 83 -2.93 -25.77 3.93
CA VAL A 83 -2.96 -24.53 4.70
C VAL A 83 -3.59 -24.83 6.06
N LEU A 84 -2.80 -24.78 7.13
CA LEU A 84 -3.26 -25.05 8.50
C LEU A 84 -4.09 -23.92 9.10
N LYS A 85 -3.82 -22.67 8.68
CA LYS A 85 -4.45 -21.44 9.21
C LYS A 85 -5.11 -20.65 8.07
N PRO A 86 -6.16 -21.18 7.42
CA PRO A 86 -6.78 -20.54 6.26
C PRO A 86 -7.55 -19.25 6.61
N TYR A 87 -7.89 -19.05 7.89
CA TYR A 87 -8.59 -17.84 8.34
C TYR A 87 -7.78 -16.56 8.09
N VAL A 88 -6.44 -16.63 8.14
CA VAL A 88 -5.57 -15.48 7.92
C VAL A 88 -5.73 -14.94 6.50
N ILE A 89 -5.73 -15.82 5.50
CA ILE A 89 -5.93 -15.44 4.10
C ILE A 89 -7.32 -14.84 3.91
N LYS A 90 -8.37 -15.49 4.44
CA LYS A 90 -9.75 -15.01 4.31
C LYS A 90 -9.92 -13.60 4.90
N GLU A 91 -9.35 -13.34 6.08
CA GLU A 91 -9.38 -12.01 6.69
C GLU A 91 -8.63 -10.98 5.84
N MET A 92 -7.46 -11.33 5.33
CA MET A 92 -6.67 -10.44 4.46
C MET A 92 -7.36 -10.16 3.12
N GLU A 93 -7.99 -11.15 2.50
CA GLU A 93 -8.77 -11.00 1.27
C GLU A 93 -10.00 -10.11 1.49
N ALA A 94 -10.70 -10.29 2.62
CA ALA A 94 -11.82 -9.44 2.99
C ALA A 94 -11.38 -7.99 3.19
N GLU A 95 -10.28 -7.74 3.91
CA GLU A 95 -9.72 -6.40 4.08
C GLU A 95 -9.24 -5.78 2.76
N ALA A 96 -8.59 -6.56 1.89
CA ALA A 96 -8.11 -6.09 0.60
C ALA A 96 -9.25 -5.79 -0.40
N SER A 97 -10.40 -6.46 -0.24
CA SER A 97 -11.59 -6.22 -1.05
C SER A 97 -12.27 -4.87 -0.72
N LEU A 98 -11.98 -4.29 0.44
CA LEU A 98 -12.50 -2.99 0.81
C LEU A 98 -11.87 -1.89 -0.06
N ARG A 99 -12.71 -0.98 -0.58
CA ARG A 99 -12.21 0.19 -1.30
C ARG A 99 -11.43 1.08 -0.33
N GLY A 100 -10.21 1.43 -0.71
CA GLY A 100 -9.42 2.42 0.02
C GLY A 100 -10.08 3.79 0.04
N LYS A 101 -9.72 4.62 1.02
CA LYS A 101 -10.16 6.03 1.08
C LYS A 101 -9.54 6.80 -0.09
N ASP A 102 -10.37 7.54 -0.84
CA ASP A 102 -9.89 8.49 -1.84
C ASP A 102 -9.12 9.61 -1.12
N LYS A 103 -7.83 9.74 -1.42
CA LYS A 103 -6.96 10.83 -0.92
C LYS A 103 -6.73 11.91 -1.96
N THR A 104 -7.57 11.94 -3.00
CA THR A 104 -7.44 12.90 -4.09
C THR A 104 -7.82 14.28 -3.57
N THR A 105 -6.85 15.18 -3.56
CA THR A 105 -7.02 16.58 -3.20
C THR A 105 -6.80 17.48 -4.41
N CYS A 106 -7.28 18.70 -4.31
CA CYS A 106 -7.17 19.72 -5.34
C CYS A 106 -6.25 20.86 -4.84
N SER A 107 -5.48 21.48 -5.73
CA SER A 107 -4.63 22.62 -5.35
C SER A 107 -5.46 23.87 -5.11
N THR A 108 -5.00 24.75 -4.21
CA THR A 108 -5.71 26.00 -3.87
C THR A 108 -5.93 26.89 -5.09
N ASP A 109 -4.91 27.08 -5.94
CA ASP A 109 -5.00 27.85 -7.19
C ASP A 109 -6.09 27.31 -8.14
N MET A 110 -6.21 25.98 -8.24
CA MET A 110 -7.27 25.35 -9.05
C MET A 110 -8.66 25.65 -8.47
N ILE A 111 -8.79 25.65 -7.15
CA ILE A 111 -10.05 25.95 -6.46
C ILE A 111 -10.43 27.41 -6.69
N GLU A 112 -9.50 28.35 -6.51
CA GLU A 112 -9.72 29.78 -6.75
C GLU A 112 -10.11 30.05 -8.21
N TYR A 113 -9.42 29.42 -9.16
CA TYR A 113 -9.76 29.48 -10.58
C TYR A 113 -11.19 29.00 -10.84
N VAL A 114 -11.57 27.83 -10.32
CA VAL A 114 -12.92 27.28 -10.50
C VAL A 114 -13.98 28.15 -9.82
N GLN A 115 -13.72 28.65 -8.62
CA GLN A 115 -14.65 29.55 -7.91
C GLN A 115 -14.90 30.83 -8.71
N HIS A 116 -13.85 31.44 -9.28
CA HIS A 116 -13.99 32.60 -10.17
C HIS A 116 -14.86 32.27 -11.38
N MET A 117 -14.54 31.18 -12.09
CA MET A 117 -15.28 30.77 -13.29
C MET A 117 -16.76 30.50 -13.02
N VAL A 118 -17.07 29.82 -11.91
CA VAL A 118 -18.45 29.50 -11.51
C VAL A 118 -19.18 30.74 -11.02
N LYS A 119 -18.50 31.69 -10.38
CA LYS A 119 -19.11 32.95 -9.93
C LYS A 119 -19.57 33.80 -11.11
N GLU A 120 -18.73 33.97 -12.12
CA GLU A 120 -19.01 34.82 -13.29
C GLU A 120 -19.93 34.12 -14.32
N HIS A 121 -19.64 32.86 -14.64
CA HIS A 121 -20.27 32.15 -15.77
C HIS A 121 -21.18 30.97 -15.38
N ASN A 122 -21.31 30.66 -14.08
CA ASN A 122 -22.12 29.57 -13.54
C ASN A 122 -21.80 28.19 -14.15
N GLU A 123 -22.59 27.69 -15.10
CA GLU A 123 -22.38 26.39 -15.78
C GLU A 123 -22.12 26.54 -17.29
N ASP A 124 -21.94 27.76 -17.80
CA ASP A 124 -21.59 27.97 -19.22
C ASP A 124 -20.08 27.83 -19.44
N TYR A 125 -19.65 26.59 -19.68
CA TYR A 125 -18.25 26.28 -19.96
C TYR A 125 -17.71 26.91 -21.26
N LYS A 126 -18.58 27.30 -22.20
CA LYS A 126 -18.15 27.96 -23.44
C LYS A 126 -17.83 29.43 -23.19
N ALA A 127 -18.58 30.08 -22.29
CA ALA A 127 -18.26 31.41 -21.80
C ALA A 127 -16.98 31.40 -20.94
N MET A 128 -16.83 30.43 -20.02
CA MET A 128 -15.61 30.28 -19.20
C MET A 128 -14.34 30.14 -20.03
N ALA A 129 -14.40 29.45 -21.17
CA ALA A 129 -13.23 29.28 -22.03
C ALA A 129 -12.77 30.60 -22.67
N ARG A 130 -13.67 31.58 -22.80
CA ARG A 130 -13.40 32.92 -23.36
C ARG A 130 -13.09 33.96 -22.27
N ASP A 131 -13.15 33.58 -21.01
CA ASP A 131 -12.90 34.46 -19.88
C ASP A 131 -11.42 34.89 -19.84
N GLU A 132 -11.17 36.13 -19.41
CA GLU A 132 -9.82 36.68 -19.33
C GLU A 132 -8.94 35.91 -18.32
N LYS A 133 -9.54 35.39 -17.26
CA LYS A 133 -8.83 34.61 -16.23
C LYS A 133 -8.43 33.21 -16.71
N ASN A 134 -8.91 32.78 -17.89
CA ASN A 134 -8.48 31.55 -18.54
C ASN A 134 -7.11 31.69 -19.22
N TYR A 135 -6.08 32.03 -18.44
CA TYR A 135 -4.72 32.29 -18.93
C TYR A 135 -4.12 31.12 -19.72
N TYR A 136 -4.35 29.89 -19.27
CA TYR A 136 -3.85 28.68 -19.92
C TYR A 136 -4.68 28.21 -21.11
N GLN A 137 -5.69 28.99 -21.51
CA GLN A 137 -6.54 28.71 -22.67
C GLN A 137 -7.19 27.32 -22.58
N ASP A 138 -7.68 26.96 -21.40
CA ASP A 138 -8.36 25.68 -21.20
C ASP A 138 -9.60 25.59 -22.09
N THR A 139 -9.75 24.44 -22.74
CA THR A 139 -10.96 24.12 -23.51
C THR A 139 -12.15 23.96 -22.56
N PRO A 140 -13.40 24.18 -23.02
CA PRO A 140 -14.60 24.01 -22.21
C PRO A 140 -14.66 22.65 -21.48
N LYS A 141 -14.16 21.59 -22.12
CA LYS A 141 -14.10 20.24 -21.56
C LYS A 141 -13.06 20.10 -20.44
N GLN A 142 -11.92 20.78 -20.54
CA GLN A 142 -10.91 20.82 -19.49
C GLN A 142 -11.42 21.60 -18.27
N ILE A 143 -12.07 22.75 -18.50
CA ILE A 143 -12.69 23.54 -17.43
C ILE A 143 -13.75 22.69 -16.71
N LYS A 144 -14.64 22.01 -17.46
CA LYS A 144 -15.62 21.09 -16.88
C LYS A 144 -14.97 20.01 -16.00
N ARG A 145 -13.87 19.40 -16.46
CA ARG A 145 -13.11 18.41 -15.67
C ARG A 145 -12.53 19.01 -14.39
N LYS A 146 -12.05 20.26 -14.43
CA LYS A 146 -11.54 20.96 -13.23
C LYS A 146 -12.66 21.22 -12.22
N VAL A 147 -13.85 21.62 -12.70
CA VAL A 147 -15.04 21.77 -11.84
C VAL A 147 -15.48 20.43 -11.23
N GLU A 148 -15.54 19.36 -12.03
CA GLU A 148 -15.87 18.02 -11.55
C GLU A 148 -14.84 17.49 -10.54
N LEU A 149 -13.55 17.77 -10.77
CA LEU A 149 -12.48 17.44 -9.85
C LEU A 149 -12.68 18.16 -8.51
N PHE A 150 -12.98 19.46 -8.53
CA PHE A 150 -13.27 20.23 -7.32
C PHE A 150 -14.46 19.67 -6.54
N LYS A 151 -15.57 19.36 -7.24
CA LYS A 151 -16.75 18.70 -6.65
C LYS A 151 -16.41 17.35 -5.99
N ARG A 152 -15.50 16.59 -6.60
CA ARG A 152 -15.07 15.28 -6.07
C ARG A 152 -14.11 15.42 -4.88
N CYS A 153 -13.14 16.34 -4.95
CA CYS A 153 -12.15 16.56 -3.89
C CYS A 153 -12.78 17.18 -2.63
N HIS A 154 -13.61 18.22 -2.80
CA HIS A 154 -14.12 19.08 -1.72
C HIS A 154 -15.63 19.33 -1.88
N PRO A 155 -16.48 18.32 -1.67
CA PRO A 155 -17.93 18.47 -1.87
C PRO A 155 -18.56 19.47 -0.90
N GLU A 156 -18.08 19.52 0.35
CA GLU A 156 -18.60 20.43 1.39
C GLU A 156 -18.26 21.89 1.07
N GLU A 157 -17.01 22.18 0.70
CA GLU A 157 -16.57 23.54 0.32
C GLU A 157 -17.29 24.03 -0.92
N TYR A 158 -17.48 23.18 -1.93
CA TYR A 158 -18.24 23.53 -3.13
C TYR A 158 -19.70 23.84 -2.80
N ALA A 159 -20.35 23.02 -1.95
CA ALA A 159 -21.74 23.25 -1.54
C ALA A 159 -21.90 24.59 -0.79
N ALA A 160 -21.00 24.89 0.15
CA ALA A 160 -20.99 26.16 0.88
C ALA A 160 -20.79 27.35 -0.08
N PHE A 161 -19.91 27.22 -1.07
CA PHE A 161 -19.69 28.24 -2.09
C PHE A 161 -20.95 28.51 -2.93
N ILE A 162 -21.62 27.46 -3.42
CA ILE A 162 -22.87 27.62 -4.19
C ILE A 162 -23.98 28.24 -3.33
N ALA A 163 -24.11 27.84 -2.07
CA ALA A 163 -25.08 28.44 -1.14
C ALA A 163 -24.82 29.94 -0.92
N SER A 164 -23.55 30.35 -0.80
CA SER A 164 -23.14 31.75 -0.73
C SER A 164 -23.57 32.54 -1.97
N LEU A 165 -23.35 31.99 -3.17
CA LEU A 165 -23.77 32.62 -4.43
C LEU A 165 -25.30 32.76 -4.55
N GLN A 166 -26.06 31.77 -4.07
CA GLN A 166 -27.52 31.83 -4.07
C GLN A 166 -28.05 32.88 -3.11
N SER A 167 -27.46 32.97 -1.91
CA SER A 167 -27.79 34.00 -0.92
C SER A 167 -27.61 35.41 -1.50
N GLN A 168 -26.47 35.67 -2.15
CA GLN A 168 -26.16 36.96 -2.78
C GLN A 168 -27.11 37.35 -3.92
N LYS A 169 -27.73 36.38 -4.61
CA LYS A 169 -28.72 36.63 -5.68
C LYS A 169 -30.12 36.90 -5.15
N SER A 170 -30.41 36.55 -3.90
CA SER A 170 -31.74 36.67 -3.28
C SER A 170 -31.99 38.00 -2.55
N THR A 171 -30.91 38.73 -2.25
CA THR A 171 -30.90 40.10 -1.74
C THR A 171 -30.84 41.11 -2.88
#